data_AF-A0A5M5M5I5-F1
#
_entry.id   AF-A0A5M5M5I5-F1
#
_cell.length_a   1.000
_cell.length_b   1.000
_cell.length_c   1.000
_cell.angle_alpha   90.00
_cell.angle_beta   90.00
_cell.angle_gamma   90.00
#
_symmetry.space_group_name_H-M   'P 1'
#
loop_
_entity.id
_entity.type
_entity.pdbx_description
1 polymer ?
#
loop_
_entity_poly.entity_id
_entity_poly.type
_entity_poly.pdbx_seq_one_letter_code
_entity_poly.pdbx_strand_id
1 'polypeptide(L)'
;MNAFTFLTENGRFNNSEIMKHAHVLKAYRRISLSEALKQAWSLAKRQQREYREIEEEKKSFKPVFNASKGNVLKAFFADKYTNYDSSWR
;
A
#
# COMPACT_ATOMS: atom_id res chain seq x y z
N MET A 1 -4.06 -4.09 -9.46
CA MET A 1 -3.51 -2.89 -10.14
C MET A 1 -2.72 -2.09 -9.11
N ASN A 2 -1.49 -1.68 -9.42
CA ASN A 2 -0.71 -0.81 -8.54
C ASN A 2 -1.32 0.59 -8.53
N ALA A 3 -1.57 1.14 -7.33
CA ALA A 3 -2.16 2.47 -7.17
C ALA A 3 -1.25 3.58 -7.71
N PHE A 4 0.07 3.37 -7.68
CA PHE A 4 1.08 4.30 -8.19
C PHE A 4 1.77 3.69 -9.41
N THR A 5 1.47 4.23 -10.60
CA THR A 5 1.97 3.71 -11.88
C THR A 5 3.44 3.97 -12.14
N PHE A 6 3.98 5.08 -11.62
CA PHE A 6 5.40 5.44 -11.78
C PHE A 6 6.29 4.92 -10.66
N LEU A 7 5.72 4.19 -9.69
CA LEU A 7 6.46 3.62 -8.59
C LEU A 7 6.44 2.09 -8.68
N THR A 8 7.53 1.49 -8.23
CA THR A 8 7.58 0.07 -7.90
C THR A 8 6.84 -0.17 -6.60
N GLU A 9 6.52 -1.44 -6.30
CA GLU A 9 5.87 -1.83 -5.04
C GLU A 9 6.65 -1.40 -3.80
N ASN A 10 7.97 -1.22 -3.95
CA ASN A 10 8.88 -0.77 -2.90
C ASN A 10 8.98 0.76 -2.78
N GLY A 11 8.16 1.52 -3.52
CA GLY A 11 8.19 2.99 -3.51
C GLY A 11 9.39 3.63 -4.22
N ARG A 12 10.15 2.88 -5.02
CA ARG A 12 11.21 3.43 -5.89
C ARG A 12 10.65 3.77 -7.27
N PHE A 13 11.21 4.76 -7.95
CA PHE A 13 10.80 5.13 -9.30
C PHE A 13 10.93 3.97 -10.30
N ASN A 14 9.88 3.77 -11.09
CA ASN A 14 9.87 2.85 -12.21
C ASN A 14 10.21 3.59 -13.50
N ASN A 15 11.51 3.65 -13.81
CA ASN A 15 12.02 4.37 -14.98
C ASN A 15 11.43 3.85 -16.31
N SER A 16 11.09 2.56 -16.40
CA SER A 16 10.49 1.99 -17.60
C SER A 16 9.10 2.59 -17.87
N GLU A 17 8.24 2.64 -16.85
CA GLU A 17 6.91 3.24 -16.97
C GLU A 17 6.96 4.75 -17.21
N ILE A 18 7.88 5.46 -16.55
CA ILE A 18 8.11 6.89 -16.80
C ILE A 18 8.50 7.13 -18.27
N MET A 19 9.39 6.29 -18.82
CA MET A 19 9.83 6.39 -20.21
C MET A 19 8.71 6.06 -21.19
N LYS A 20 7.93 4.99 -20.94
CA LYS A 20 6.74 4.65 -21.74
C LYS A 20 5.76 5.80 -21.78
N HIS A 21 5.45 6.39 -20.63
CA HIS A 21 4.55 7.54 -20.55
C HIS A 21 5.10 8.76 -21.28
N ALA A 22 6.40 9.03 -21.20
CA ALA A 22 7.04 10.09 -21.97
C ALA A 22 6.92 9.84 -23.48
N HIS A 23 7.08 8.60 -23.96
CA HIS A 23 6.87 8.25 -25.36
C HIS A 23 5.42 8.47 -25.81
N VAL A 24 4.45 8.08 -24.99
CA VAL A 24 3.02 8.33 -25.26
C VAL A 24 2.73 9.84 -25.31
N LEU A 25 3.22 10.61 -24.33
CA LEU A 25 3.06 12.07 -24.33
C LEU A 25 3.70 12.74 -25.54
N LYS A 26 4.89 12.29 -25.92
CA LYS A 26 5.60 12.76 -27.12
C LYS A 26 4.74 12.56 -28.36
N ALA A 27 4.17 11.36 -28.54
CA ALA A 27 3.33 11.04 -29.69
C ALA A 27 2.01 11.83 -29.67
N TYR A 28 1.34 11.87 -28.52
CA TYR A 28 0.02 12.50 -28.37
C TYR A 28 0.08 14.02 -28.49
N ARG A 29 1.05 14.67 -27.82
CA ARG A 29 1.19 16.13 -27.80
C ARG A 29 2.13 16.67 -28.88
N ARG A 30 2.79 15.80 -29.65
CA ARG A 30 3.78 16.14 -30.67
C ARG A 30 4.91 17.05 -30.14
N ILE A 31 5.32 16.82 -28.90
CA ILE A 31 6.39 17.56 -28.22
C ILE A 31 7.73 16.83 -28.33
N SER A 32 8.82 17.50 -27.95
CA SER A 32 10.14 16.87 -27.88
C SER A 32 10.18 15.78 -26.78
N LEU A 33 11.05 14.79 -26.95
CA LEU A 33 11.22 13.73 -25.94
C LEU A 33 11.68 14.30 -24.59
N SER A 34 12.56 15.32 -24.61
CA SER A 34 13.06 15.96 -23.39
C SER A 34 11.95 16.67 -22.62
N GLU A 35 11.04 17.34 -23.32
CA GLU A 35 9.88 17.99 -22.71
C GLU A 35 8.86 16.99 -22.17
N ALA A 36 8.58 15.93 -22.93
CA ALA A 36 7.74 14.83 -22.47
C ALA A 36 8.31 14.14 -21.23
N LEU A 37 9.64 13.94 -21.18
CA LEU A 37 10.33 13.40 -20.01
C LEU A 37 10.20 14.32 -18.80
N LYS A 38 10.37 15.64 -18.96
CA LYS A 38 10.16 16.59 -17.86
C LYS A 38 8.74 16.50 -17.28
N GLN A 39 7.73 16.36 -18.14
CA GLN A 39 6.33 16.18 -17.73
C GLN A 39 6.09 14.82 -17.04
N ALA A 40 6.63 13.73 -17.57
CA ALA A 40 6.51 12.41 -16.94
C ALA A 40 7.20 12.37 -15.57
N TRP A 41 8.39 12.98 -15.46
CA TRP A 41 9.12 13.08 -14.20
C TRP A 41 8.41 13.94 -13.15
N SER A 42 7.74 15.03 -13.55
CA SER A 42 6.99 15.85 -12.59
C SER A 42 5.79 15.10 -12.03
N LEU A 43 5.11 14.29 -12.83
CA LEU A 43 4.04 13.39 -12.38
C LEU A 43 4.56 12.30 -11.45
N ALA A 44 5.69 11.65 -11.80
CA ALA A 44 6.32 10.65 -10.95
C ALA A 44 6.69 11.20 -9.57
N LYS A 45 7.25 12.42 -9.51
CA LYS A 45 7.59 13.07 -8.24
C LYS A 45 6.35 13.38 -7.39
N ARG A 46 5.21 13.71 -8.00
CA ARG A 46 3.95 13.89 -7.26
C ARG A 46 3.47 12.58 -6.64
N GLN A 47 3.47 11.50 -7.42
CA GLN A 47 3.13 10.16 -6.91
C GLN A 47 4.06 9.71 -5.77
N GLN A 48 5.36 10.02 -5.84
CA GLN A 48 6.31 9.71 -4.76
C GLN A 48 5.93 10.41 -3.45
N ARG A 49 5.45 11.66 -3.54
CA ARG A 49 5.02 12.43 -2.37
C ARG A 49 3.77 11.81 -1.75
N GLU A 50 2.77 11.51 -2.56
CA GLU A 50 1.54 10.84 -2.13
C GLU A 50 1.84 9.47 -1.50
N TYR A 51 2.72 8.68 -2.11
CA TYR A 51 3.16 7.39 -1.55
C TYR A 51 3.78 7.56 -0.16
N ARG A 52 4.63 8.58 0.03
CA ARG A 52 5.27 8.85 1.31
C ARG A 52 4.27 9.29 2.38
N GLU A 53 3.32 10.15 2.03
CA GLU A 53 2.25 10.59 2.93
C GLU A 53 1.42 9.38 3.40
N ILE A 54 1.03 8.48 2.48
CA ILE A 54 0.33 7.24 2.83
C ILE A 54 1.19 6.30 3.68
N GLU A 55 2.49 6.20 3.40
CA GLU A 55 3.40 5.37 4.20
C GLU A 55 3.55 5.92 5.63
N GLU A 56 3.61 7.24 5.78
CA GLU A 56 3.63 7.93 7.07
C GLU A 56 2.30 7.77 7.83
N GLU A 57 1.16 7.86 7.13
CA GLU A 57 -0.17 7.54 7.70
C GLU A 57 -0.27 6.08 8.17
N LYS A 58 0.23 5.13 7.39
CA LYS A 58 0.27 3.72 7.80
C LYS A 58 1.13 3.48 9.03
N LYS A 59 2.25 4.21 9.16
CA LYS A 59 3.11 4.15 10.35
C LYS A 59 2.46 4.80 11.57
N SER A 60 1.74 5.89 11.37
CA SER A 60 1.05 6.60 12.46
C SER A 60 -0.26 5.93 12.87
N PHE A 61 -0.83 5.07 12.02
CA PHE A 61 -1.98 4.24 12.33
C PHE A 61 -1.66 3.25 13.46
N LYS A 62 -1.96 3.67 14.69
CA LYS A 62 -2.10 2.74 15.82
C LYS A 62 -3.49 2.11 15.69
N PRO A 63 -3.61 0.79 15.45
CA PRO A 63 -4.91 0.15 15.52
C PRO A 63 -5.49 0.40 16.91
N VAL A 64 -6.60 1.14 16.96
CA VAL A 64 -7.37 1.29 18.18
C VAL A 64 -8.07 -0.03 18.40
N PHE A 65 -7.39 -0.95 19.08
CA PHE A 65 -8.06 -2.09 19.66
C PHE A 65 -8.97 -1.53 20.74
N ASN A 66 -10.29 -1.59 20.48
CA ASN A 66 -11.28 -1.33 21.52
C ASN A 66 -10.87 -2.17 22.74
N ALA A 67 -10.59 -1.53 23.87
CA ALA A 67 -10.16 -2.21 25.09
C ALA A 67 -11.15 -3.36 25.32
N SER A 68 -10.66 -4.59 25.15
CA SER A 68 -11.51 -5.76 25.11
C SER A 68 -12.23 -5.85 26.45
N LYS A 69 -13.54 -5.59 26.44
CA LYS A 69 -14.42 -6.08 27.50
C LYS A 69 -14.40 -7.60 27.41
N GLY A 70 -13.41 -8.22 28.06
CA GLY A 70 -13.27 -9.67 28.18
C GLY A 70 -12.47 -10.33 27.05
N ASN A 71 -11.65 -11.31 27.44
CA ASN A 71 -10.83 -12.14 26.57
C ASN A 71 -11.68 -12.79 25.47
N VAL A 72 -11.66 -12.24 24.27
CA VAL A 72 -12.35 -12.79 23.08
C VAL A 72 -11.89 -14.24 22.82
N LEU A 73 -10.60 -14.53 23.04
CA LEU A 73 -10.06 -15.89 22.99
C LEU A 73 -10.73 -16.83 24.00
N LYS A 74 -11.01 -16.36 25.22
CA LYS A 74 -11.66 -17.19 26.25
C LYS A 74 -13.09 -17.54 25.87
N ALA A 75 -13.83 -16.63 25.24
CA ALA A 75 -15.18 -16.90 24.74
C ALA A 75 -15.18 -17.91 23.58
N PHE A 76 -14.22 -17.81 22.65
CA PHE A 76 -14.08 -18.76 21.54
C PHE A 76 -13.74 -20.19 22.00
N PHE A 77 -12.99 -20.34 23.09
CA PHE A 77 -12.59 -21.66 23.61
C PHE A 77 -13.50 -22.18 24.75
N ALA A 78 -14.27 -21.32 25.42
CA ALA A 78 -15.14 -21.74 26.52
C ALA A 78 -16.20 -22.76 26.07
N ASP A 79 -16.70 -22.65 24.84
CA ASP A 79 -17.74 -23.54 24.32
C ASP A 79 -17.19 -24.88 23.80
N LYS A 80 -15.87 -25.02 23.63
CA LYS A 80 -15.22 -26.24 23.10
C LYS A 80 -14.64 -27.16 24.15
N TYR A 81 -14.50 -26.72 25.40
CA TYR A 81 -13.81 -27.48 26.46
C TYR A 81 -14.66 -27.73 27.71
N THR A 82 -15.97 -27.49 27.66
CA THR A 82 -16.90 -27.74 28.77
C THR A 82 -17.15 -29.23 29.06
N ASN A 83 -16.58 -30.15 28.28
CA ASN A 83 -16.84 -31.59 28.41
C ASN A 83 -15.58 -32.46 28.26
N TYR A 84 -14.45 -32.02 28.83
CA TYR A 84 -13.31 -32.93 29.02
C TYR A 84 -13.54 -33.71 30.32
N ASP A 85 -14.17 -34.87 30.17
CA ASP A 85 -14.24 -35.92 31.18
C ASP A 85 -12.83 -36.18 31.76
N SER A 86 -12.68 -35.94 33.06
CA SER A 86 -11.44 -36.05 33.82
C SER A 86 -11.09 -37.50 34.18
N SER A 87 -11.40 -38.44 33.29
CA SER A 87 -11.24 -39.89 33.46
C SER A 87 -9.83 -40.43 33.22
N TRP A 88 -8.82 -39.57 33.08
CA TRP A 88 -7.41 -39.98 33.01
C TRP A 88 -6.70 -39.83 34.37
N ARG A 89 -7.18 -40.58 35.37
CA ARG A 89 -6.44 -40.92 36.59
C ARG A 89 -6.01 -42.37 36.55
#